data_AF-A0A6P0DVZ3-F1
#
_entry.id   AF-A0A6P0DVZ3-F1
#
_cell.length_a   1.000
_cell.length_b   1.000
_cell.length_c   1.000
_cell.angle_alpha   90.00
_cell.angle_beta   90.00
_cell.angle_gamma   90.00
#
_symmetry.space_group_name_H-M   'P 1'
#
loop_
_entity.id
_entity.type
_entity.pdbx_description
1 polymer ?
#
loop_
_entity_poly.entity_id
_entity_poly.type
_entity_poly.pdbx_seq_one_letter_code
_entity_poly.pdbx_strand_id
1 'polypeptide(L)'
;SLCPFRGACAALKLSDPELFPVKAAKKEKPVRYGAAFIAVTADGEILLRRRIDSGLLGGMTEVPTTAWTARIDGETSAAAAPFDAAWQPSGTVTHVFTHFELRLSIWRTAIAAKVAMDDGPNDGWWEPVTNLEAQALPTIMKKAIAAAI
;
A
#
# COMPACT_ATOMS: atom_id res chain seq x y z
N SER A 1 -31.39 -7.13 -30.52
CA SER A 1 -31.33 -6.79 -29.08
C SER A 1 -32.15 -7.83 -28.32
N LEU A 2 -31.51 -8.58 -27.42
CA LEU A 2 -32.09 -9.72 -26.69
C LEU A 2 -32.66 -9.33 -25.31
N CYS A 3 -32.67 -8.04 -24.97
CA CYS A 3 -33.10 -7.59 -23.65
C CYS A 3 -34.62 -7.77 -23.48
N PRO A 4 -35.10 -8.58 -22.50
CA PRO A 4 -36.53 -8.82 -22.30
C PRO A 4 -37.30 -7.58 -21.83
N PHE A 5 -36.60 -6.58 -21.27
CA PHE A 5 -37.18 -5.31 -20.82
C PHE A 5 -37.20 -4.23 -21.92
N ARG A 6 -36.87 -4.59 -23.16
CA ARG A 6 -36.79 -3.62 -24.27
C ARG A 6 -38.07 -2.79 -24.44
N GLY A 7 -39.24 -3.42 -24.32
CA GLY A 7 -40.54 -2.74 -24.44
C GLY A 7 -40.83 -1.72 -23.33
N ALA A 8 -40.24 -1.92 -22.15
CA ALA A 8 -40.40 -1.07 -20.97
C ALA A 8 -39.22 -0.10 -20.75
N CYS A 9 -38.14 -0.19 -21.52
CA CYS A 9 -36.93 0.59 -21.30
C CYS A 9 -37.13 2.07 -21.67
N ALA A 10 -37.30 2.93 -20.67
CA ALA A 10 -37.42 4.37 -20.87
C ALA A 10 -36.16 4.99 -21.48
N ALA A 11 -34.97 4.52 -21.09
CA ALA A 11 -33.71 4.99 -21.65
C ALA A 11 -33.65 4.76 -23.16
N LEU A 12 -34.02 3.56 -23.64
CA LEU A 12 -34.07 3.23 -25.07
C LEU A 12 -35.15 4.02 -25.83
N LYS A 13 -36.27 4.37 -25.18
CA LYS A 13 -37.30 5.23 -25.77
C LYS A 13 -36.84 6.69 -25.89
N LEU A 14 -35.98 7.13 -24.98
CA LEU A 14 -35.56 8.52 -24.85
C LEU A 14 -34.24 8.83 -25.61
N SER A 15 -33.25 7.93 -25.55
CA SER A 15 -31.93 8.08 -26.18
C SER A 15 -31.16 6.74 -26.21
N ASP A 16 -29.84 6.79 -26.40
CA ASP A 16 -28.96 5.63 -26.23
C ASP A 16 -28.86 5.25 -24.73
N PRO A 17 -29.24 4.02 -24.34
CA PRO A 17 -29.09 3.55 -22.96
C PRO A 17 -27.66 3.65 -22.41
N GLU A 18 -26.62 3.65 -23.25
CA GLU A 18 -25.22 3.78 -22.82
C GLU A 18 -24.87 5.18 -22.27
N LEU A 19 -25.71 6.18 -22.55
CA LEU A 19 -25.57 7.52 -21.98
C LEU A 19 -26.10 7.65 -20.54
N PHE A 20 -26.72 6.58 -20.02
CA PHE A 20 -27.30 6.54 -18.68
C PHE A 20 -26.60 5.53 -17.76
N PRO A 21 -26.51 5.82 -16.44
CA PRO A 21 -26.82 7.11 -15.82
C PRO A 21 -25.75 8.15 -16.19
N VAL A 22 -26.17 9.42 -16.30
CA VAL A 22 -25.22 10.53 -16.42
C VAL A 22 -24.43 10.60 -15.12
N LYS A 23 -23.14 10.25 -15.18
CA LYS A 23 -22.26 10.28 -14.02
C LYS A 23 -22.02 11.73 -13.62
N ALA A 24 -22.21 12.04 -12.35
CA ALA A 24 -21.77 13.30 -11.78
C ALA A 24 -20.25 13.47 -11.98
N ALA A 25 -19.80 14.72 -12.08
CA ALA A 25 -18.37 15.03 -12.16
C ALA A 25 -17.63 14.38 -10.98
N LYS A 26 -16.50 13.71 -11.27
CA LYS A 26 -15.69 13.08 -10.23
C LYS A 26 -15.10 14.16 -9.33
N LYS A 27 -15.31 14.02 -8.02
CA LYS A 27 -14.59 14.83 -7.02
C LYS A 27 -13.09 14.51 -7.08
N GLU A 28 -12.26 15.51 -6.81
CA GLU A 28 -10.83 15.34 -6.66
C GLU A 28 -10.53 14.38 -5.52
N LYS A 29 -9.64 13.41 -5.76
CA LYS A 29 -9.27 12.41 -4.76
C LYS A 29 -8.22 13.00 -3.82
N PRO A 30 -8.41 12.90 -2.50
CA PRO A 30 -7.36 13.28 -1.56
C PRO A 30 -6.07 12.49 -1.82
N VAL A 31 -4.93 13.17 -1.74
CA VAL A 31 -3.60 12.55 -1.73
C VAL A 31 -3.15 12.40 -0.28
N ARG A 32 -2.54 11.27 0.04
CA ARG A 32 -1.95 10.95 1.34
C ARG A 32 -0.48 10.59 1.18
N TYR A 33 0.30 10.89 2.20
CA TYR A 33 1.74 10.68 2.20
C TYR A 33 2.15 9.74 3.32
N GLY A 34 3.30 9.08 3.15
CA GLY A 34 3.94 8.27 4.17
C GLY A 34 5.30 7.75 3.70
N ALA A 35 5.92 6.91 4.51
CA ALA A 35 7.17 6.23 4.18
C ALA A 35 7.05 4.72 4.39
N ALA A 36 7.83 3.96 3.61
CA ALA A 36 8.05 2.53 3.76
C ALA A 36 9.55 2.24 3.87
N PHE A 37 9.91 1.37 4.81
CA PHE A 37 11.28 1.09 5.19
C PHE A 37 11.63 -0.37 4.90
N ILE A 38 12.51 -0.60 3.93
CA ILE A 38 12.97 -1.92 3.50
C ILE A 38 14.40 -2.13 4.00
N ALA A 39 14.53 -2.89 5.09
CA ALA A 39 15.82 -3.40 5.54
C ALA A 39 16.09 -4.75 4.87
N VAL A 40 17.30 -4.95 4.37
CA VAL A 40 17.74 -6.21 3.75
C VAL A 40 18.97 -6.73 4.50
N THR A 41 18.93 -7.96 5.00
CA THR A 41 20.10 -8.61 5.62
C THR A 41 21.09 -9.09 4.56
N ALA A 42 22.32 -9.41 4.97
CA ALA A 42 23.31 -10.05 4.10
C ALA A 42 22.81 -11.38 3.51
N ASP A 43 21.91 -12.07 4.22
CA ASP A 43 21.29 -13.34 3.81
C ASP A 43 20.07 -13.14 2.86
N GLY A 44 19.73 -11.90 2.51
CA GLY A 44 18.62 -11.60 1.60
C GLY A 44 17.24 -11.71 2.24
N GLU A 45 17.14 -11.46 3.54
CA GLU A 45 15.86 -11.40 4.25
C GLU A 45 15.42 -9.95 4.45
N ILE A 46 14.12 -9.72 4.43
CA ILE A 46 13.51 -8.41 4.69
C ILE A 46 12.70 -8.42 5.97
N LEU A 47 12.68 -7.28 6.66
CA LEU A 47 11.84 -7.07 7.82
C LEU A 47 10.39 -6.85 7.39
N LEU A 48 9.53 -7.76 7.81
CA LEU A 48 8.08 -7.68 7.67
C LEU A 48 7.43 -7.53 9.04
N ARG A 49 6.20 -7.04 9.05
CA ARG A 49 5.31 -7.05 10.22
C ARG A 49 3.87 -7.25 9.80
N ARG A 50 3.02 -7.64 10.75
CA ARG A 50 1.58 -7.68 10.55
C ARG A 50 0.97 -6.33 10.91
N ARG A 51 0.13 -5.75 10.04
CA ARG A 51 -0.69 -4.58 10.40
C ARG A 51 -1.73 -4.99 11.43
N ILE A 52 -2.04 -4.10 12.37
CA ILE A 52 -3.20 -4.25 13.26
C ILE A 52 -4.44 -4.66 12.48
N ASP A 53 -5.28 -5.55 13.04
CA ASP A 53 -6.40 -6.17 12.31
C ASP A 53 -7.48 -5.15 11.86
N SER A 54 -7.55 -3.98 12.50
CA SER A 54 -8.53 -2.95 12.19
C SER A 54 -8.02 -1.91 11.18
N GLY A 55 -8.92 -1.40 10.36
CA GLY A 55 -8.64 -0.26 9.48
C GLY A 55 -8.08 -0.67 8.12
N LEU A 56 -7.29 0.23 7.52
CA LEU A 56 -6.82 0.06 6.15
C LEU A 56 -5.74 -1.03 6.08
N LEU A 57 -5.99 -2.04 5.24
CA LEU A 57 -5.15 -3.22 5.06
C LEU A 57 -4.93 -3.99 6.38
N GLY A 58 -5.93 -3.97 7.26
CA GLY A 58 -5.82 -4.57 8.59
C GLY A 58 -5.53 -6.07 8.52
N GLY A 59 -4.58 -6.53 9.34
CA GLY A 59 -4.17 -7.93 9.41
C GLY A 59 -3.29 -8.41 8.25
N MET A 60 -3.00 -7.55 7.27
CA MET A 60 -2.12 -7.88 6.16
C MET A 60 -0.65 -7.71 6.53
N THR A 61 0.22 -8.42 5.83
CA THR A 61 1.68 -8.28 5.95
C THR A 61 2.13 -6.97 5.32
N GLU A 62 3.10 -6.31 5.93
CA GLU A 62 3.74 -5.12 5.39
C GLU A 62 5.21 -5.03 5.74
N VAL A 63 5.94 -4.18 5.02
CA VAL A 63 7.19 -3.62 5.53
C VAL A 63 6.88 -2.52 6.54
N PRO A 64 7.76 -2.19 7.49
CA PRO A 64 7.54 -1.07 8.40
C PRO A 64 7.19 0.21 7.64
N THR A 65 6.07 0.83 8.00
CA THR A 65 5.63 2.11 7.47
C THR A 65 5.30 3.10 8.56
N THR A 66 5.21 4.38 8.20
CA THR A 66 4.67 5.42 9.07
C THR A 66 3.16 5.27 9.24
N ALA A 67 2.59 5.93 10.25
CA ALA A 67 1.19 5.77 10.68
C ALA A 67 0.14 6.44 9.76
N TRP A 68 0.34 6.36 8.44
CA TRP A 68 -0.61 6.89 7.46
C TRP A 68 -1.93 6.11 7.45
N THR A 69 -3.02 6.82 7.16
CA THR A 69 -4.37 6.26 7.01
C THR A 69 -5.09 6.92 5.84
N ALA A 70 -6.31 6.50 5.52
CA ALA A 70 -7.14 7.20 4.55
C ALA A 70 -7.43 8.67 4.93
N ARG A 71 -7.21 9.05 6.20
CA ARG A 71 -7.54 10.38 6.73
C ARG A 71 -6.33 11.21 7.16
N ILE A 72 -5.19 10.58 7.40
CA ILE A 72 -4.03 11.18 8.07
C ILE A 72 -2.77 10.81 7.28
N ASP A 73 -1.90 11.79 7.07
CA ASP A 73 -0.56 11.58 6.50
C ASP A 73 0.39 11.00 7.54
N GLY A 74 1.28 10.14 7.07
CA GLY A 74 2.44 9.69 7.83
C GLY A 74 3.66 10.54 7.53
N GLU A 75 4.64 10.48 8.42
CA GLU A 75 5.97 11.04 8.19
C GLU A 75 6.61 10.41 6.94
N THR A 76 7.45 11.16 6.22
CA THR A 76 8.04 10.75 4.93
C THR A 76 9.56 10.64 4.96
N SER A 77 10.20 11.21 5.98
CA SER A 77 11.65 11.20 6.14
C SER A 77 12.19 9.93 6.79
N ALA A 78 13.51 9.73 6.69
CA ALA A 78 14.23 8.64 7.36
C ALA A 78 14.14 8.69 8.89
N ALA A 79 13.75 9.82 9.48
CA ALA A 79 13.63 9.98 10.93
C ALA A 79 12.54 9.09 11.54
N ALA A 80 11.59 8.60 10.73
CA ALA A 80 10.56 7.67 11.16
C ALA A 80 10.93 6.19 10.92
N ALA A 81 12.20 5.90 10.62
CA ALA A 81 12.67 4.54 10.44
C ALA A 81 12.49 3.70 11.71
N PRO A 82 12.27 2.38 11.57
CA PRO A 82 11.99 1.51 12.71
C PRO A 82 13.20 1.29 13.64
N PHE A 83 14.42 1.58 13.17
CA PHE A 83 15.65 1.48 13.94
C PHE A 83 16.76 2.31 13.31
N ASP A 84 17.79 2.60 14.10
CA ASP A 84 18.97 3.36 13.67
C ASP A 84 19.81 2.57 12.65
N ALA A 85 19.87 3.08 11.42
CA ALA A 85 20.70 2.55 10.35
C ALA A 85 20.96 3.63 9.27
N ALA A 86 21.86 3.32 8.33
CA ALA A 86 22.13 4.16 7.17
C ALA A 86 21.03 4.01 6.11
N TRP A 87 19.86 4.59 6.36
CA TRP A 87 18.72 4.59 5.43
C TRP A 87 18.98 5.51 4.23
N GLN A 88 18.77 4.98 3.03
CA GLN A 88 18.95 5.70 1.77
C GLN A 88 17.62 5.80 1.02
N PRO A 89 17.35 6.93 0.35
CA PRO A 89 16.14 7.07 -0.45
C PRO A 89 16.16 6.12 -1.66
N SER A 90 15.06 5.44 -1.91
CA SER A 90 14.88 4.47 -3.01
C SER A 90 13.63 4.77 -3.83
N GLY A 91 13.37 6.06 -4.07
CA GLY A 91 12.27 6.54 -4.90
C GLY A 91 10.93 6.67 -4.17
N THR A 92 9.85 6.66 -4.95
CA THR A 92 8.48 6.87 -4.46
C THR A 92 7.52 5.92 -5.16
N VAL A 93 6.58 5.36 -4.41
CA VAL A 93 5.52 4.50 -4.94
C VAL A 93 4.16 5.15 -4.75
N THR A 94 3.37 5.19 -5.81
CA THR A 94 1.99 5.68 -5.79
C THR A 94 1.00 4.51 -5.92
N HIS A 95 -0.03 4.51 -5.08
CA HIS A 95 -1.17 3.59 -5.18
C HIS A 95 -2.49 4.32 -5.00
N VAL A 96 -3.44 4.07 -5.91
CA VAL A 96 -4.75 4.70 -5.88
C VAL A 96 -5.76 3.73 -5.29
N PHE A 97 -6.25 4.04 -4.09
CA PHE A 97 -7.42 3.39 -3.51
C PHE A 97 -8.71 4.00 -4.09
N THR A 98 -9.84 3.35 -3.82
CA THR A 98 -11.16 3.85 -4.24
C THR A 98 -11.39 5.29 -3.77
N HIS A 99 -11.00 5.60 -2.54
CA HIS A 99 -11.32 6.86 -1.87
C HIS A 99 -10.19 7.88 -1.82
N PHE A 100 -8.93 7.49 -2.01
CA PHE A 100 -7.77 8.37 -1.91
C PHE A 100 -6.56 7.80 -2.67
N GLU A 101 -5.55 8.62 -2.92
CA GLU A 101 -4.25 8.21 -3.44
C GLU A 101 -3.23 8.21 -2.31
N LEU A 102 -2.38 7.19 -2.24
CA LEU A 102 -1.25 7.12 -1.30
C LEU A 102 0.07 7.23 -2.07
N ARG A 103 0.97 8.08 -1.58
CA ARG A 103 2.35 8.22 -2.05
C ARG A 103 3.32 7.87 -0.93
N LEU A 104 4.12 6.83 -1.14
CA LEU A 104 5.11 6.37 -0.17
C LEU A 104 6.51 6.75 -0.61
N SER A 105 7.23 7.48 0.23
CA SER A 105 8.68 7.60 0.16
C SER A 105 9.31 6.28 0.55
N ILE A 106 10.13 5.71 -0.34
CA ILE A 106 10.73 4.41 -0.12
C ILE A 106 12.14 4.62 0.44
N TRP A 107 12.44 3.95 1.54
CA TRP A 107 13.74 3.96 2.18
C TRP A 107 14.29 2.56 2.23
N ARG A 108 15.58 2.41 1.92
CA ARG A 108 16.28 1.14 1.93
C ARG A 108 17.50 1.21 2.84
N THR A 109 17.79 0.12 3.55
CA THR A 109 19.10 -0.07 4.18
C THR A 109 19.55 -1.53 4.04
N ALA A 110 20.87 -1.74 3.98
CA ALA A 110 21.49 -3.06 4.01
C ALA A 110 22.19 -3.25 5.35
N ILE A 111 21.90 -4.35 6.04
CA ILE A 111 22.44 -4.64 7.36
C ILE A 111 23.15 -5.99 7.39
N ALA A 112 24.17 -6.11 8.23
CA ALA A 112 24.95 -7.33 8.33
C ALA A 112 24.16 -8.50 8.94
N ALA A 113 23.26 -8.22 9.88
CA ALA A 113 22.47 -9.21 10.60
C ALA A 113 21.10 -8.65 11.01
N LYS A 114 20.17 -9.54 11.33
CA LYS A 114 18.83 -9.22 11.86
C LYS A 114 18.94 -8.36 13.11
N VAL A 115 18.13 -7.31 13.19
CA VAL A 115 17.95 -6.51 14.40
C VAL A 115 16.79 -7.11 15.20
N ALA A 116 16.98 -7.24 16.52
CA ALA A 116 15.89 -7.57 17.43
C ALA A 116 14.87 -6.44 17.39
N MET A 117 13.62 -6.76 17.10
CA MET A 117 12.53 -5.79 17.14
C MET A 117 11.97 -5.80 18.56
N ASP A 118 11.94 -4.63 19.20
CA ASP A 118 11.15 -4.46 20.41
C ASP A 118 9.69 -4.70 20.03
N ASP A 119 9.13 -5.74 20.65
CA ASP A 119 7.81 -6.33 20.46
C ASP A 119 6.67 -5.34 20.84
N GLY A 120 6.55 -4.27 20.06
CA GLY A 120 5.30 -3.51 19.97
C GLY A 120 4.14 -4.42 19.54
N PRO A 121 2.89 -3.91 19.54
CA PRO A 121 1.68 -4.74 19.34
C PRO A 121 1.56 -5.42 17.96
N ASN A 122 2.56 -5.27 17.09
CA ASN A 122 2.60 -5.86 15.76
C ASN A 122 3.79 -6.81 15.65
N ASP A 123 3.52 -8.10 15.51
CA ASP A 123 4.53 -9.13 15.33
C ASP A 123 5.38 -8.84 14.08
N GLY A 124 6.67 -8.61 14.28
CA GLY A 124 7.67 -8.42 13.23
C GLY A 124 8.50 -9.69 13.03
N TRP A 125 8.83 -10.00 11.78
CA TRP A 125 9.69 -11.15 11.45
C TRP A 125 10.55 -10.85 10.23
N TRP A 126 11.65 -11.60 10.11
CA TRP A 126 12.53 -11.54 8.94
C TRP A 126 12.13 -12.65 7.96
N GLU A 127 11.92 -12.28 6.71
CA GLU A 127 11.43 -13.18 5.65
C GLU A 127 12.37 -13.15 4.45
N PRO A 128 12.82 -14.30 3.92
CA PRO A 128 13.56 -14.34 2.67
C PRO A 128 12.80 -13.67 1.52
N VAL A 129 13.49 -12.85 0.73
CA VAL A 129 12.91 -12.20 -0.47
C VAL A 129 12.31 -13.24 -1.44
N THR A 130 12.87 -14.45 -1.47
CA THR A 130 12.39 -15.55 -2.31
C THR A 130 11.06 -16.14 -1.86
N ASN A 131 10.58 -15.85 -0.65
CA ASN A 131 9.34 -16.38 -0.10
C ASN A 131 8.21 -15.33 0.01
N LEU A 132 8.40 -14.14 -0.58
CA LEU A 132 7.42 -13.05 -0.46
C LEU A 132 6.07 -13.36 -1.12
N GLU A 133 6.02 -14.24 -2.11
CA GLU A 133 4.75 -14.64 -2.73
C GLU A 133 3.86 -15.49 -1.82
N ALA A 134 4.44 -16.15 -0.80
CA ALA A 134 3.68 -16.87 0.22
C ALA A 134 3.12 -15.92 1.30
N GLN A 135 3.57 -14.67 1.34
CA GLN A 135 3.14 -13.68 2.31
C GLN A 135 1.88 -12.95 1.85
N ALA A 136 1.03 -12.57 2.81
CA ALA A 136 -0.19 -11.81 2.57
C ALA A 136 0.10 -10.30 2.29
N LEU A 137 1.02 -10.02 1.37
CA LEU A 137 1.44 -8.67 1.00
C LEU A 137 0.45 -8.03 0.01
N PRO A 138 -0.14 -6.86 0.35
CA PRO A 138 -0.97 -6.11 -0.58
C PRO A 138 -0.09 -5.49 -1.68
N THR A 139 -0.71 -5.17 -2.82
CA THR A 139 0.00 -4.67 -4.02
C THR A 139 0.88 -3.45 -3.75
N ILE A 140 0.47 -2.53 -2.86
CA ILE A 140 1.29 -1.36 -2.50
C ILE A 140 2.61 -1.78 -1.82
N MET A 141 2.59 -2.82 -0.97
CA MET A 141 3.78 -3.30 -0.28
C MET A 141 4.68 -4.08 -1.23
N LYS A 142 4.12 -4.89 -2.14
CA LYS A 142 4.88 -5.54 -3.21
C LYS A 142 5.62 -4.50 -4.09
N LYS A 143 4.95 -3.40 -4.43
CA LYS A 143 5.57 -2.27 -5.17
C LYS A 143 6.66 -1.57 -4.36
N ALA A 144 6.45 -1.34 -3.07
CA ALA A 144 7.43 -0.73 -2.19
C ALA A 144 8.72 -1.57 -2.10
N ILE A 145 8.57 -2.89 -1.93
CA ILE A 145 9.70 -3.83 -1.94
C ILE A 145 10.43 -3.77 -3.29
N ALA A 146 9.71 -3.93 -4.41
CA ALA A 146 10.30 -3.90 -5.75
C ALA A 146 10.97 -2.55 -6.13
N ALA A 147 10.64 -1.45 -5.45
CA ALA A 147 11.33 -0.17 -5.63
C ALA A 147 12.65 -0.09 -4.84
N ALA A 148 12.87 -0.98 -3.88
CA ALA A 148 14.02 -1.01 -3.00
C ALA A 148 15.03 -2.14 -3.33
N ILE A 149 14.62 -3.18 -4.05
CA ILE A 149 15.46 -4.34 -4.39
C ILE A 149 15.44 -4.68 -5.87
#